data_AF-A0A7C2KSZ1-F1
#
_entry.id   AF-A0A7C2KSZ1-F1
#
_cell.length_a   1.000
_cell.length_b   1.000
_cell.length_c   1.000
_cell.angle_alpha   90.00
_cell.angle_beta   90.00
_cell.angle_gamma   90.00
#
_symmetry.space_group_name_H-M   'P 1'
#
loop_
_entity.id
_entity.type
_entity.pdbx_description
1 polymer ?
#
loop_
_entity_poly.entity_id
_entity_poly.type
_entity_poly.pdbx_seq_one_letter_code
_entity_poly.pdbx_strand_id
1 'polypeptide(L)'
;AIAHKQRARACGECEPPTMLLIDLAVPRDIAADVAQIPGVHLFTVDDLREVVSHTIELRSAVLEIAQQIVEEQVQEFMSWMRTQEALPVLTMLRQRAEEVRNEELARALRRLHDLSPEQRAVIEGLSRSIVNKLLHPPTRCLREAAAHGQGKRYASILAELFNLEH
;
A
#
# COMPACT_ATOMS: atom_id res chain seq x y z
N ALA A 1 -11.91 -31.90 -26.63
CA ALA A 1 -13.07 -32.55 -27.27
C ALA A 1 -14.35 -31.91 -26.73
N ILE A 2 -14.89 -30.91 -27.44
CA ILE A 2 -16.23 -30.37 -27.17
C ILE A 2 -17.02 -30.59 -28.46
N ALA A 3 -17.78 -31.67 -28.46
CA ALA A 3 -18.67 -32.06 -29.53
C ALA A 3 -19.99 -31.30 -29.35
N HIS A 4 -20.31 -30.36 -30.24
CA HIS A 4 -21.67 -29.83 -30.37
C HIS A 4 -22.24 -30.16 -31.75
N LYS A 5 -22.78 -31.37 -31.80
CA LYS A 5 -23.92 -31.87 -32.60
C LYS A 5 -24.24 -31.18 -33.93
N GLN A 6 -24.04 -31.99 -34.97
CA GLN A 6 -24.75 -32.00 -36.25
C GLN A 6 -26.20 -31.49 -36.17
N ARG A 7 -26.53 -30.50 -37.01
CA ARG A 7 -27.84 -30.37 -37.64
C ARG A 7 -27.65 -30.07 -39.12
N ALA A 8 -27.36 -31.12 -39.88
CA ALA A 8 -27.68 -31.13 -41.30
C ALA A 8 -29.15 -31.51 -41.45
N ARG A 9 -30.01 -30.55 -41.79
CA ARG A 9 -31.29 -30.83 -42.45
C ARG A 9 -31.50 -29.81 -43.56
N ALA A 10 -31.73 -30.35 -44.75
CA ALA A 10 -31.97 -29.65 -45.99
C ALA A 10 -33.22 -28.76 -45.91
N CYS A 11 -33.03 -27.47 -46.18
CA CYS A 11 -34.00 -26.55 -46.73
C CYS A 11 -33.23 -25.63 -47.71
N GLY A 12 -33.79 -25.37 -48.89
CA GLY A 12 -33.15 -24.60 -49.95
C GLY A 12 -32.75 -23.19 -49.51
N GLU A 13 -31.63 -22.71 -50.05
CA GLU A 13 -31.10 -21.34 -49.99
C GLU A 13 -31.44 -20.57 -48.70
N CYS A 14 -30.93 -21.04 -47.55
CA CYS A 14 -30.82 -20.21 -46.35
C CYS A 14 -29.39 -19.65 -46.30
N GLU A 15 -29.27 -18.33 -46.20
CA GLU A 15 -27.98 -17.69 -45.89
C GLU A 15 -27.35 -18.35 -44.66
N PRO A 16 -26.02 -18.57 -44.65
CA PRO A 16 -25.35 -19.22 -43.54
C PRO A 16 -25.62 -18.43 -42.23
N PRO A 17 -25.87 -19.10 -41.09
CA PRO A 17 -26.11 -18.41 -39.83
C PRO A 17 -24.89 -17.59 -39.44
N THR A 18 -25.09 -16.29 -39.21
CA THR A 18 -24.04 -15.36 -38.80
C THR A 18 -23.63 -15.60 -37.35
N MET A 19 -22.32 -15.69 -37.11
CA MET A 19 -21.71 -15.90 -35.79
C MET A 19 -20.80 -14.71 -35.45
N LEU A 20 -21.10 -14.05 -34.33
CA LEU A 20 -20.29 -12.96 -33.78
C LEU A 20 -19.34 -13.52 -32.72
N LEU A 21 -18.04 -13.36 -32.95
CA LEU A 21 -16.97 -13.69 -32.02
C LEU A 21 -16.37 -12.39 -31.49
N ILE A 22 -16.27 -12.27 -30.17
CA ILE A 22 -15.63 -11.12 -29.52
C ILE A 22 -14.44 -11.64 -28.72
N ASP A 23 -13.23 -11.30 -29.17
CA ASP A 23 -11.98 -11.67 -28.52
C ASP A 23 -11.48 -10.49 -27.64
N LEU A 24 -11.58 -10.68 -26.32
CA LEU A 24 -11.15 -9.70 -25.31
C LEU A 24 -9.79 -10.05 -24.68
N ALA A 25 -9.13 -11.13 -25.13
CA ALA A 25 -7.91 -11.63 -24.52
C ALA A 25 -6.64 -10.93 -25.04
N VAL A 26 -5.65 -10.77 -24.16
CA VAL A 26 -4.30 -10.28 -24.50
C VAL A 26 -3.27 -11.18 -23.80
N PRO A 27 -2.55 -12.07 -24.52
CA PRO A 27 -2.61 -12.31 -25.97
C PRO A 27 -3.93 -12.95 -26.43
N ARG A 28 -4.26 -12.79 -27.73
CA ARG A 28 -5.52 -13.23 -28.36
C ARG A 28 -5.78 -14.73 -28.21
N ASP A 29 -7.05 -15.10 -28.01
CA ASP A 29 -7.48 -16.50 -27.89
C ASP A 29 -7.92 -17.10 -29.22
N ILE A 30 -8.45 -16.27 -30.14
CA ILE A 30 -8.99 -16.70 -31.43
C ILE A 30 -7.99 -16.37 -32.51
N ALA A 31 -7.62 -17.29 -33.40
CA ALA A 31 -6.71 -17.00 -34.51
C ALA A 31 -7.32 -16.02 -35.55
N ALA A 32 -6.48 -15.25 -36.27
CA ALA A 32 -6.93 -14.16 -37.15
C ALA A 32 -7.68 -14.65 -38.39
N ASP A 33 -7.28 -15.82 -38.87
CA ASP A 33 -7.84 -16.52 -40.02
C ASP A 33 -9.28 -16.99 -39.81
N VAL A 34 -9.74 -17.10 -38.56
CA VAL A 34 -11.14 -17.39 -38.21
C VAL A 34 -12.11 -16.35 -38.81
N ALA A 35 -11.67 -15.10 -39.00
CA ALA A 35 -12.45 -14.05 -39.66
C ALA A 35 -12.71 -14.31 -41.16
N GLN A 36 -11.99 -15.23 -41.79
CA GLN A 36 -12.17 -15.59 -43.20
C GLN A 36 -13.28 -16.63 -43.42
N ILE A 37 -13.80 -17.23 -42.34
CA ILE A 37 -14.85 -18.25 -42.42
C ILE A 37 -16.18 -17.56 -42.81
N PRO A 38 -16.87 -18.00 -43.88
CA PRO A 38 -18.15 -17.42 -44.28
C PRO A 38 -19.17 -17.40 -43.14
N GLY A 39 -19.75 -16.23 -42.87
CA GLY A 39 -20.71 -16.02 -41.78
C GLY A 39 -20.09 -15.73 -40.42
N VAL A 40 -18.76 -15.65 -40.28
CA VAL A 40 -18.10 -15.32 -39.01
C VAL A 40 -17.64 -13.86 -39.00
N HIS A 41 -17.99 -13.14 -37.94
CA HIS A 41 -17.49 -11.79 -37.66
C HIS A 41 -16.67 -11.83 -36.37
N LEU A 42 -15.38 -11.54 -36.47
CA LEU A 42 -14.47 -11.46 -35.33
C LEU A 42 -14.18 -10.00 -34.99
N PHE A 43 -14.49 -9.60 -33.76
CA PHE A 43 -14.09 -8.31 -33.20
C PHE A 43 -13.06 -8.53 -32.11
N THR A 44 -12.01 -7.73 -32.12
CA THR A 44 -10.94 -7.73 -31.13
C THR A 44 -11.09 -6.57 -30.15
N VAL A 45 -10.29 -6.58 -29.08
CA VAL A 45 -10.22 -5.46 -28.13
C VAL A 45 -9.88 -4.13 -28.81
N ASP A 46 -9.12 -4.16 -29.92
CA ASP A 46 -8.74 -2.95 -30.66
C ASP A 46 -9.90 -2.41 -31.51
N ASP A 47 -10.69 -3.28 -32.16
CA ASP A 47 -11.87 -2.87 -32.92
C ASP A 47 -12.94 -2.23 -32.01
N LEU A 48 -13.04 -2.71 -30.76
CA LEU A 48 -13.95 -2.15 -29.77
C LEU A 48 -13.49 -0.78 -29.25
N ARG A 49 -12.20 -0.46 -29.26
CA ARG A 49 -11.69 0.86 -28.84
C ARG A 49 -12.20 1.97 -29.75
N GLU A 50 -12.32 1.72 -31.05
CA GLU A 50 -12.78 2.71 -32.02
C GLU A 50 -14.26 3.07 -31.79
N VAL A 51 -15.10 2.09 -31.47
CA VAL A 51 -16.52 2.29 -31.12
C VAL A 51 -16.68 3.02 -29.78
N VAL A 52 -15.82 2.72 -28.80
CA VAL A 52 -15.87 3.34 -27.47
C VAL A 52 -15.35 4.78 -27.47
N SER A 53 -14.49 5.15 -28.42
CA SER A 53 -13.91 6.51 -28.54
C SER A 53 -14.97 7.62 -28.59
N HIS A 54 -16.11 7.37 -29.26
CA HIS A 54 -17.25 8.29 -29.32
C HIS A 54 -18.00 8.44 -27.98
N THR A 55 -17.78 7.54 -27.02
CA THR A 55 -18.38 7.60 -25.67
C THR A 55 -17.47 8.34 -24.68
N ILE A 56 -16.20 8.57 -25.02
CA ILE A 56 -15.21 9.18 -24.12
C ILE A 56 -15.51 10.66 -23.85
N GLU A 57 -16.06 11.40 -24.82
CA GLU A 57 -16.45 12.81 -24.63
C GLU A 57 -17.49 12.99 -23.50
N LEU A 58 -18.44 12.05 -23.40
CA LEU A 58 -19.46 12.02 -22.32
C LEU A 58 -18.87 11.68 -20.94
N ARG A 59 -17.65 11.12 -20.88
CA ARG A 59 -16.99 10.72 -19.63
C ARG A 59 -15.98 11.76 -19.11
N SER A 60 -15.83 12.90 -19.78
CA SER A 60 -14.93 13.99 -19.38
C SER A 60 -15.16 14.45 -17.93
N ALA A 61 -16.42 14.68 -17.54
CA ALA A 61 -16.77 15.05 -16.16
C ALA A 61 -16.43 13.96 -15.14
N VAL A 62 -16.53 12.68 -15.52
CA VAL A 62 -16.17 11.54 -14.64
C VAL A 62 -14.66 11.38 -14.53
N LEU A 63 -13.93 11.66 -15.61
CA LEU A 63 -12.46 11.65 -15.64
C LEU A 63 -11.88 12.69 -14.69
N GLU A 64 -12.43 13.90 -14.67
CA GLU A 64 -11.98 14.97 -13.76
C GLU A 64 -12.17 14.57 -12.29
N ILE A 65 -13.34 14.02 -11.94
CA ILE A 65 -13.62 13.50 -10.60
C ILE A 65 -12.66 12.36 -10.23
N ALA A 66 -12.44 11.42 -11.15
CA ALA A 66 -11.53 10.30 -10.93
C ALA A 66 -10.08 10.77 -10.71
N GLN A 67 -9.62 11.76 -11.49
CA GLN A 67 -8.31 12.37 -11.32
C GLN A 67 -8.18 13.04 -9.95
N GLN A 68 -9.20 13.78 -9.50
CA GLN A 68 -9.18 14.43 -8.19
C GLN A 68 -9.04 13.41 -7.05
N ILE A 69 -9.77 12.29 -7.12
CA ILE A 69 -9.67 11.20 -6.13
C ILE A 69 -8.25 10.60 -6.14
N VAL A 70 -7.68 10.34 -7.32
CA VAL A 70 -6.33 9.81 -7.43
C VAL A 70 -5.30 10.78 -6.85
N GLU A 71 -5.42 12.07 -7.16
CA GLU A 71 -4.53 13.12 -6.65
C GLU A 71 -4.56 13.16 -5.10
N GLU A 72 -5.75 13.15 -4.51
CA GLU A 72 -5.92 13.12 -3.05
C GLU A 72 -5.26 11.90 -2.42
N GLN A 73 -5.48 10.71 -3.00
CA GLN A 73 -4.90 9.47 -2.51
C GLN A 73 -3.38 9.41 -2.68
N VAL A 74 -2.85 9.99 -3.76
CA VAL A 74 -1.39 10.13 -3.95
C VAL A 74 -0.80 11.04 -2.88
N GLN A 75 -1.44 12.16 -2.55
CA GLN A 75 -0.96 13.05 -1.48
C GLN A 75 -0.97 12.36 -0.11
N GLU A 76 -2.05 11.63 0.20
CA GLU A 76 -2.17 10.85 1.44
C GLU A 76 -1.08 9.77 1.51
N PHE A 77 -0.89 9.01 0.44
CA PHE A 77 0.16 7.98 0.35
C PHE A 77 1.56 8.55 0.51
N MET A 78 1.86 9.69 -0.12
CA MET A 78 3.15 10.36 0.01
C MET A 78 3.38 10.88 1.43
N SER A 79 2.33 11.38 2.10
CA SER A 79 2.39 11.75 3.51
C SER A 79 2.70 10.55 4.39
N TRP A 80 1.98 9.44 4.18
CA TRP A 80 2.23 8.19 4.87
C TRP A 80 3.66 7.68 4.65
N MET A 81 4.17 7.69 3.42
CA MET A 81 5.53 7.24 3.11
C MET A 81 6.59 8.07 3.85
N ARG A 82 6.43 9.40 3.92
CA ARG A 82 7.32 10.28 4.70
C ARG A 82 7.31 9.96 6.19
N THR A 83 6.21 9.42 6.72
CA THR A 83 6.16 8.98 8.13
C THR A 83 6.97 7.73 8.40
N GLN A 84 7.15 6.85 7.41
CA GLN A 84 7.97 5.65 7.53
C GLN A 84 9.46 6.00 7.65
N GLU A 85 9.94 7.05 6.97
CA GLU A 85 11.34 7.48 7.01
C GLU A 85 11.80 7.95 8.40
N ALA A 86 10.87 8.38 9.26
CA ALA A 86 11.17 8.83 10.62
C ALA A 86 11.19 7.70 11.66
N LEU A 87 10.69 6.50 11.33
CA LEU A 87 10.61 5.37 12.26
C LEU A 87 11.97 4.84 12.74
N PRO A 88 13.03 4.76 11.91
CA PRO A 88 14.33 4.27 12.34
C PRO A 88 14.89 5.05 13.53
N VAL A 89 14.79 6.38 13.51
CA VAL A 89 15.28 7.24 14.59
C VAL A 89 14.50 7.02 15.90
N LEU A 90 13.18 6.80 15.83
CA LEU A 90 12.40 6.46 17.02
C LEU A 90 12.82 5.13 17.64
N THR A 91 13.15 4.15 16.81
CA THR A 91 13.65 2.86 17.28
C THR A 91 15.00 3.02 17.99
N MET A 92 15.93 3.76 17.39
CA MET A 92 17.24 4.04 17.99
C MET A 92 17.11 4.81 19.30
N LEU A 93 16.24 5.83 19.35
CA LEU A 93 15.98 6.60 20.57
C LEU A 93 15.45 5.71 21.70
N ARG A 94 14.50 4.82 21.40
CA ARG A 94 13.95 3.87 22.38
C ARG A 94 15.00 2.91 22.88
N GLN A 95 15.81 2.37 21.98
CA GLN A 95 16.89 1.47 22.34
C GLN A 95 17.90 2.17 23.27
N ARG A 96 18.35 3.37 22.91
CA ARG A 96 19.29 4.15 23.73
C ARG A 96 18.72 4.45 25.13
N ALA A 97 17.44 4.80 25.22
CA ALA A 97 16.79 5.06 26.50
C ALA A 97 16.66 3.79 27.37
N GLU A 98 16.39 2.64 26.76
CA GLU A 98 16.33 1.35 27.45
C GLU A 98 17.70 0.90 27.96
N GLU A 99 18.76 1.14 27.19
CA GLU A 99 20.15 0.91 27.62
C GLU A 99 20.46 1.73 28.88
N VAL A 100 20.25 3.05 28.82
CA VAL A 100 20.46 3.96 29.97
C VAL A 100 19.63 3.51 31.17
N ARG A 101 18.36 3.15 30.97
CA ARG A 101 17.49 2.66 32.05
C ARG A 101 18.07 1.41 32.69
N ASN A 102 18.48 0.43 31.89
CA ASN A 102 19.00 -0.84 32.39
C ASN A 102 20.31 -0.65 33.14
N GLU A 103 21.20 0.23 32.68
CA GLU A 103 22.43 0.59 33.39
C GLU A 103 22.14 1.21 34.76
N GLU A 104 21.25 2.20 34.82
CA GLU A 104 20.90 2.87 36.08
C GLU A 104 20.14 1.96 37.04
N LEU A 105 19.22 1.15 36.51
CA LEU A 105 18.50 0.16 37.30
C LEU A 105 19.47 -0.86 37.90
N ALA A 106 20.42 -1.38 37.12
CA ALA A 106 21.45 -2.29 37.62
C ALA A 106 22.33 -1.61 38.68
N ARG A 107 22.72 -0.34 38.49
CA ARG A 107 23.43 0.46 39.51
C ARG A 107 22.62 0.58 40.80
N ALA A 108 21.33 0.88 40.71
CA ALA A 108 20.45 1.04 41.88
C ALA A 108 20.25 -0.28 42.63
N LEU A 109 19.96 -1.37 41.91
CA LEU A 109 19.75 -2.69 42.50
C LEU A 109 21.00 -3.25 43.17
N ARG A 110 22.21 -2.89 42.71
CA ARG A 110 23.45 -3.27 43.40
C ARG A 110 23.64 -2.57 44.76
N ARG A 111 23.08 -1.37 44.92
CA ARG A 111 23.18 -0.56 46.16
C ARG A 111 22.07 -0.87 47.17
N LEU A 112 20.95 -1.38 46.69
CA LEU A 112 19.81 -1.78 47.51
C LEU A 112 19.93 -3.28 47.82
N HIS A 113 20.42 -3.61 49.01
CA HIS A 113 20.45 -5.00 49.49
C HIS A 113 19.07 -5.40 50.06
N ASP A 114 18.77 -6.71 50.04
CA ASP A 114 17.58 -7.31 50.67
C ASP A 114 16.20 -6.81 50.18
N LEU A 115 16.07 -6.47 48.89
CA LEU A 115 14.76 -6.16 48.30
C LEU A 115 13.88 -7.40 48.17
N SER A 116 12.62 -7.30 48.60
CA SER A 116 11.62 -8.30 48.26
C SER A 116 11.34 -8.33 46.74
N PRO A 117 10.84 -9.45 46.18
CA PRO A 117 10.46 -9.52 44.77
C PRO A 117 9.46 -8.42 44.37
N GLU A 118 8.54 -8.07 45.27
CA GLU A 118 7.55 -7.00 45.05
C GLU A 118 8.20 -5.61 44.99
N GLN A 119 9.11 -5.30 45.92
CA GLN A 119 9.82 -4.02 45.93
C GLN A 119 10.68 -3.85 44.67
N ARG A 120 11.34 -4.93 44.24
CA ARG A 120 12.10 -4.93 42.99
C ARG A 120 11.19 -4.63 41.79
N ALA A 121 10.03 -5.28 41.70
CA ALA A 121 9.07 -5.05 40.62
C ALA A 121 8.55 -3.60 40.60
N VAL A 122 8.33 -2.99 41.76
CA VAL A 122 7.92 -1.57 41.88
C VAL A 122 9.01 -0.64 41.32
N ILE A 123 10.28 -0.88 41.65
CA ILE A 123 11.41 -0.07 41.14
C ILE A 123 11.57 -0.23 39.62
N GLU A 124 11.50 -1.47 39.13
CA GLU A 124 11.54 -1.76 37.69
C GLU A 124 10.37 -1.07 36.96
N GLY A 125 9.16 -1.14 37.52
CA GLY A 125 7.96 -0.48 36.99
C GLY A 125 8.08 1.05 36.98
N LEU A 126 8.61 1.64 38.05
CA LEU A 126 8.87 3.08 38.13
C LEU A 126 9.85 3.52 37.04
N SER A 127 10.98 2.82 36.88
CA SER A 127 11.99 3.15 35.87
C SER A 127 11.41 3.11 34.45
N ARG A 128 10.61 2.07 34.14
CA ARG A 128 9.86 1.94 32.87
C ARG A 128 8.88 3.09 32.67
N SER A 129 8.12 3.45 33.70
CA SER A 129 7.13 4.52 33.63
C SER A 129 7.78 5.88 33.33
N ILE A 130 8.92 6.18 33.95
CA ILE A 130 9.69 7.41 33.69
C ILE A 130 10.15 7.46 32.23
N VAL A 131 10.81 6.40 31.74
CA VAL A 131 11.29 6.33 30.35
C VAL A 131 10.13 6.50 29.36
N ASN A 132 9.03 5.77 29.57
CA ASN A 132 7.86 5.86 28.71
C ASN A 132 7.26 7.27 28.69
N LYS A 133 7.15 7.93 29.84
CA LYS A 133 6.64 9.31 29.94
C LYS A 133 7.57 10.32 29.24
N LEU A 134 8.89 10.16 29.37
CA LEU A 134 9.86 11.03 28.70
C LEU A 134 9.89 10.84 27.18
N LEU A 135 9.74 9.61 26.70
CA LEU A 135 9.78 9.31 25.26
C LEU A 135 8.46 9.58 24.54
N HIS A 136 7.34 9.71 25.27
CA HIS A 136 6.04 9.93 24.66
C HIS A 136 5.94 11.27 23.90
N PRO A 137 6.30 12.43 24.48
CA PRO A 137 6.30 13.71 23.77
C PRO A 137 7.17 13.75 22.49
N PRO A 138 8.47 13.36 22.49
CA PRO A 138 9.28 13.39 21.28
C PRO A 138 8.79 12.37 20.24
N THR A 139 8.27 11.22 20.66
CA THR A 139 7.65 10.25 19.73
C THR A 139 6.46 10.87 19.00
N ARG A 140 5.57 11.56 19.74
CA ARG A 140 4.41 12.23 19.15
C ARG A 140 4.81 13.36 18.22
N CYS A 141 5.72 14.22 18.66
CA CYS A 141 6.21 15.35 17.89
C CYS A 141 6.83 14.91 16.55
N LEU A 142 7.64 13.85 16.55
CA LEU A 142 8.24 13.32 15.31
C LEU A 142 7.18 12.73 14.36
N ARG A 143 6.17 12.03 14.89
CA ARG A 143 5.06 11.50 14.06
C ARG A 143 4.21 12.61 13.44
N GLU A 144 3.90 13.64 14.21
CA GLU A 144 3.17 14.83 13.73
C GLU A 144 4.01 15.57 12.68
N ALA A 145 5.30 15.84 12.95
CA ALA A 145 6.21 16.47 12.00
C ALA A 145 6.34 15.66 10.70
N ALA A 146 6.40 14.34 10.79
CA ALA A 146 6.41 13.44 9.65
C ALA A 146 5.16 13.55 8.76
N ALA A 147 3.97 13.59 9.37
CA ALA A 147 2.71 13.77 8.65
C ALA A 147 2.63 15.13 7.92
N HIS A 148 3.33 16.14 8.44
CA HIS A 148 3.45 17.47 7.80
C HIS A 148 4.67 17.60 6.88
N GLY A 149 5.34 16.50 6.53
CA GLY A 149 6.50 16.49 5.61
C GLY A 149 7.82 17.00 6.21
N GLN A 150 7.87 17.24 7.52
CA GLN A 150 9.08 17.69 8.24
C GLN A 150 9.80 16.55 8.97
N GLY A 151 9.41 15.29 8.73
CA GLY A 151 9.92 14.10 9.42
C GLY A 151 11.45 13.99 9.40
N LYS A 152 12.09 14.14 8.23
CA LYS A 152 13.56 14.06 8.09
C LYS A 152 14.28 15.11 8.96
N ARG A 153 13.78 16.34 8.98
CA ARG A 153 14.38 17.43 9.75
C ARG A 153 14.33 17.14 11.25
N TYR A 154 13.15 16.78 11.76
CA TYR A 154 12.99 16.43 13.18
C TYR A 154 13.76 15.16 13.56
N ALA A 155 13.81 14.16 12.67
CA ALA A 155 14.60 12.96 12.84
C ALA A 155 16.10 13.28 12.97
N SER A 156 16.63 14.18 12.13
CA SER A 156 18.04 14.62 12.24
C SER A 156 18.33 15.33 13.56
N ILE A 157 17.45 16.23 14.01
CA ILE A 157 17.60 16.95 15.28
C ILE A 157 17.58 15.97 16.45
N LEU A 158 16.66 15.00 16.45
CA LEU A 158 16.60 13.98 17.49
C LEU A 158 17.84 13.09 17.49
N ALA A 159 18.36 12.72 16.33
CA ALA A 159 19.58 11.95 16.23
C ALA A 159 20.78 12.71 16.80
N GLU A 160 20.90 14.00 16.51
CA GLU A 160 21.96 14.87 17.04
C GLU A 160 21.83 15.07 18.56
N LEU A 161 20.64 15.42 19.06
CA LEU A 161 20.39 15.68 20.48
C LEU A 161 20.65 14.46 21.38
N PHE A 162 20.37 13.25 20.87
CA PHE A 162 20.52 12.00 21.61
C PHE A 162 21.75 11.19 21.18
N ASN A 163 22.59 11.74 20.29
CA ASN A 163 23.76 11.08 19.71
C ASN A 163 23.45 9.65 19.23
N LEU A 164 22.42 9.53 18.40
CA LEU A 164 21.98 8.27 17.81
C LEU A 164 22.80 8.04 16.54
N GLU A 165 23.62 6.98 16.51
CA GLU A 165 24.48 6.67 15.37
C GLU A 165 23.64 6.39 14.10
N HIS A 166 24.07 7.00 12.99
CA HIS A 166 23.43 6.91 11.68
C HIS A 166 23.94 5.73 10.85
#